data_AF-A0A1K1YF75-F1
#
_entry.id   AF-A0A1K1YF75-F1
#
_cell.length_a   1.000
_cell.length_b   1.000
_cell.length_c   1.000
_cell.angle_alpha   90.00
_cell.angle_beta   90.00
_cell.angle_gamma   90.00
#
_symmetry.space_group_name_H-M   'P 1'
#
loop_
_entity.id
_entity.type
_entity.pdbx_description
1 polymer ?
#
loop_
_entity_poly.entity_id
_entity_poly.type
_entity_poly.pdbx_seq_one_letter_code
_entity_poly.pdbx_strand_id
1 'polypeptide(L)'
;MTETDADLGAWAALPEDFRPAECLTDAWLRGLGANRDAPAEVLISLFDARKKPLVCFLCRDDLPDGVRDAAVVHHSRIVRGMAAESGRLSPEQWRRLLAATADPPFRKALQEVEAEQAARRDERPGAGVRRGVDRAPDSESRPPSGPVEIASMAATVPDITTDDRTYALWWIAALHDDADAMRRLAVSPNLWIRRRPTPDAWAGSPRSQPCAHSAWHPRSSRSSASRWPCGERTCSSPDVARSACSPQRSACPSPCCDAPNSGRPGPPRGPEGDRTAALRVRAPHRRQERPTGASPPGEATGSFRLRTGLRGPSPGPPMP
;
A
#
# COMPACT_ATOMS: atom_id res chain seq x y z
N MET A 1 -18.55 1.56 -24.75
CA MET A 1 -18.81 0.70 -23.59
C MET A 1 -19.88 1.39 -22.79
N THR A 2 -21.12 0.91 -22.92
CA THR A 2 -22.24 1.35 -22.09
C THR A 2 -21.99 0.81 -20.68
N GLU A 3 -22.12 1.68 -19.67
CA GLU A 3 -22.24 1.27 -18.28
C GLU A 3 -23.12 0.02 -18.22
N THR A 4 -22.56 -1.08 -17.71
CA THR A 4 -23.38 -2.19 -17.23
C THR A 4 -24.36 -1.58 -16.25
N ASP A 5 -25.60 -1.47 -16.69
CA ASP A 5 -26.79 -1.29 -15.88
C ASP A 5 -26.79 -2.44 -14.88
N ALA A 6 -26.00 -2.26 -13.82
CA ALA A 6 -25.84 -3.22 -12.76
C ALA A 6 -27.20 -3.24 -12.09
N ASP A 7 -28.00 -4.21 -12.53
CA ASP A 7 -29.41 -4.38 -12.24
C ASP A 7 -29.73 -3.91 -10.82
N LEU A 8 -30.28 -2.68 -10.71
CA LEU A 8 -30.67 -2.10 -9.43
C LEU A 8 -31.68 -3.03 -8.72
N GLY A 9 -32.37 -3.90 -9.47
CA GLY A 9 -33.24 -4.95 -8.96
C GLY A 9 -32.51 -6.03 -8.17
N ALA A 10 -31.24 -6.32 -8.46
CA ALA A 10 -30.45 -7.31 -7.72
C ALA A 10 -30.19 -6.87 -6.27
N TRP A 11 -30.05 -5.56 -6.02
CA TRP A 11 -29.93 -5.01 -4.67
C TRP A 11 -31.28 -4.96 -3.95
N ALA A 12 -32.36 -4.68 -4.68
CA ALA A 12 -33.72 -4.72 -4.13
C ALA A 12 -34.19 -6.14 -3.75
N ALA A 13 -33.57 -7.18 -4.31
CA ALA A 13 -33.84 -8.58 -3.96
C ALA A 13 -33.20 -9.04 -2.65
N LEU A 14 -32.32 -8.23 -2.04
CA LEU A 14 -31.75 -8.56 -0.75
C LEU A 14 -32.82 -8.40 0.35
N PRO A 15 -33.01 -9.41 1.22
CA PRO A 15 -33.91 -9.29 2.37
C PRO A 15 -33.53 -8.07 3.23
N GLU A 16 -34.53 -7.34 3.76
CA GLU A 16 -34.28 -6.18 4.64
C GLU A 16 -33.49 -6.55 5.91
N ASP A 17 -33.57 -7.81 6.34
CA ASP A 17 -32.85 -8.38 7.47
C ASP A 17 -31.48 -8.99 7.09
N PHE A 18 -31.06 -8.88 5.82
CA PHE A 18 -29.76 -9.40 5.40
C PHE A 18 -28.64 -8.69 6.16
N ARG A 19 -27.94 -9.46 7.00
CA ARG A 19 -26.74 -9.04 7.71
C ARG A 19 -25.55 -9.81 7.14
N PRO A 20 -24.76 -9.20 6.23
CA PRO A 20 -23.56 -9.87 5.75
C PRO A 20 -22.65 -10.21 6.94
N ALA A 21 -21.97 -11.35 6.85
CA ALA A 21 -20.98 -11.74 7.85
C ALA A 21 -19.97 -10.60 8.09
N GLU A 22 -19.51 -10.42 9.33
CA GLU A 22 -18.58 -9.33 9.67
C GLU A 22 -17.33 -9.34 8.78
N CYS A 23 -16.79 -10.53 8.49
CA CYS A 23 -15.64 -10.70 7.62
C CYS A 23 -15.89 -10.21 6.18
N LEU A 24 -17.06 -10.49 5.62
CA LEU A 24 -17.44 -10.04 4.27
C LEU A 24 -17.59 -8.52 4.24
N THR A 25 -18.24 -7.95 5.26
CA THR A 25 -18.39 -6.50 5.37
C THR A 25 -17.03 -5.81 5.49
N ASP A 26 -16.12 -6.36 6.30
CA ASP A 26 -14.78 -5.81 6.47
C ASP A 26 -13.96 -5.91 5.18
N ALA A 27 -14.07 -7.02 4.45
CA ALA A 27 -13.44 -7.16 3.14
C ALA A 27 -14.00 -6.15 2.12
N TRP A 28 -15.32 -5.98 2.11
CA TRP A 28 -16.00 -5.04 1.22
C TRP A 28 -15.60 -3.58 1.50
N LEU A 29 -15.63 -3.15 2.77
CA LEU A 29 -15.22 -1.80 3.14
C LEU A 29 -13.73 -1.54 2.89
N ARG A 30 -12.86 -2.56 3.06
CA ARG A 30 -11.46 -2.47 2.64
C ARG A 30 -11.32 -2.32 1.13
N GLY A 31 -12.14 -3.05 0.36
CA GLY A 31 -12.23 -2.92 -1.09
C GLY A 31 -12.63 -1.51 -1.51
N LEU A 32 -13.65 -0.93 -0.87
CA LEU A 32 -14.06 0.46 -1.09
C LEU A 32 -12.94 1.45 -0.77
N GLY A 33 -12.26 1.30 0.37
CA GLY A 33 -11.12 2.14 0.72
C GLY A 33 -9.94 2.01 -0.24
N ALA A 34 -9.79 0.87 -0.92
CA ALA A 34 -8.76 0.64 -1.94
C ALA A 34 -9.16 1.11 -3.34
N ASN A 35 -10.45 1.35 -3.60
CA ASN A 35 -10.94 1.79 -4.90
C ASN A 35 -10.50 3.23 -5.20
N ARG A 36 -9.83 3.43 -6.33
CA ARG A 36 -9.34 4.74 -6.80
C ARG A 36 -10.45 5.66 -7.27
N ASP A 37 -11.51 5.06 -7.80
CA ASP A 37 -12.66 5.77 -8.36
C ASP A 37 -13.77 6.00 -7.33
N ALA A 38 -13.52 5.67 -6.05
CA ALA A 38 -14.48 5.90 -4.98
C ALA A 38 -14.69 7.42 -4.77
N PRO A 39 -15.95 7.90 -4.77
CA PRO A 39 -16.25 9.28 -4.43
C PRO A 39 -15.73 9.68 -3.06
N ALA A 40 -15.34 10.95 -2.90
CA ALA A 40 -14.76 11.45 -1.66
C ALA A 40 -15.72 11.28 -0.46
N GLU A 41 -17.01 11.47 -0.68
CA GLU A 41 -18.07 11.37 0.33
C GLU A 41 -18.19 9.94 0.86
N VAL A 42 -18.02 8.94 -0.02
CA VAL A 42 -17.99 7.53 0.36
C VAL A 42 -16.77 7.25 1.23
N LEU A 43 -15.59 7.74 0.82
CA LEU A 43 -14.35 7.58 1.59
C LEU A 43 -14.42 8.27 2.95
N ILE A 44 -15.03 9.45 3.04
CA ILE A 44 -15.24 10.17 4.30
C ILE A 44 -16.19 9.36 5.21
N SER A 45 -17.26 8.80 4.65
CA SER A 45 -18.21 7.97 5.41
C SER A 45 -17.56 6.70 5.99
N LEU A 46 -16.46 6.22 5.40
CA LEU A 46 -15.70 5.08 5.96
C LEU A 46 -15.03 5.39 7.31
N PHE A 47 -14.85 6.66 7.67
CA PHE A 47 -14.35 7.02 9.00
C PHE A 47 -15.33 6.64 10.11
N ASP A 48 -16.63 6.61 9.81
CA ASP A 48 -17.70 6.36 10.78
C ASP A 48 -18.38 4.99 10.61
N ALA A 49 -18.07 4.27 9.53
CA ALA A 49 -18.78 3.03 9.15
C ALA A 49 -18.74 1.90 10.20
N ARG A 50 -17.85 1.97 11.20
CA ARG A 50 -17.63 0.91 12.20
C ARG A 50 -17.18 1.45 13.56
N LYS A 51 -17.29 0.59 14.58
CA LYS A 51 -16.63 0.78 15.89
C LYS A 51 -15.10 0.94 15.78
N LYS A 52 -14.50 0.38 14.72
CA LYS A 52 -13.08 0.53 14.39
C LYS A 52 -12.99 1.21 13.02
N PRO A 53 -12.57 2.47 12.94
CA PRO A 53 -12.53 3.20 11.67
C PRO A 53 -11.53 2.54 10.72
N LEU A 54 -11.89 2.44 9.44
CA LEU A 54 -11.01 1.90 8.41
C LEU A 54 -10.10 3.02 7.91
N VAL A 55 -8.89 3.04 8.42
CA VAL A 55 -7.97 4.18 8.30
C VAL A 55 -6.73 3.87 7.45
N CYS A 56 -6.52 2.60 7.10
CA CYS A 56 -5.36 2.18 6.31
C CYS A 56 -5.33 2.80 4.90
N PHE A 57 -6.50 3.20 4.37
CA PHE A 57 -6.56 3.84 3.05
C PHE A 57 -6.02 5.27 3.07
N LEU A 58 -5.88 5.92 4.23
CA LEU A 58 -5.27 7.25 4.35
C LEU A 58 -3.80 7.27 3.92
N CYS A 59 -3.14 6.10 3.89
CA CYS A 59 -1.78 5.94 3.38
C CYS A 59 -1.70 5.94 1.83
N ARG A 60 -2.83 6.13 1.13
CA ARG A 60 -2.88 6.26 -0.33
C ARG A 60 -2.35 7.62 -0.79
N ASP A 61 -1.67 7.59 -1.92
CA ASP A 61 -1.03 8.77 -2.51
C ASP A 61 -2.03 9.59 -3.32
N ASP A 62 -2.99 8.90 -3.94
CA ASP A 62 -4.03 9.41 -4.83
C ASP A 62 -5.32 9.84 -4.09
N LEU A 63 -5.25 10.03 -2.77
CA LEU A 63 -6.42 10.43 -2.00
C LEU A 63 -6.79 11.89 -2.29
N PRO A 64 -8.07 12.20 -2.58
CA PRO A 64 -8.51 13.59 -2.73
C PRO A 64 -8.24 14.41 -1.47
N ASP A 65 -7.84 15.68 -1.63
CA ASP A 65 -7.49 16.54 -0.49
C ASP A 65 -8.64 16.74 0.49
N GLY A 66 -9.88 16.79 -0.01
CA GLY A 66 -11.08 16.86 0.84
C GLY A 66 -11.20 15.70 1.83
N VAL A 67 -10.74 14.50 1.47
CA VAL A 67 -10.76 13.33 2.36
C VAL A 67 -9.69 13.46 3.45
N ARG A 68 -8.50 13.98 3.13
CA ARG A 68 -7.44 14.26 4.11
C ARG A 68 -7.85 15.37 5.07
N ASP A 69 -8.48 16.41 4.55
CA ASP A 69 -9.01 17.52 5.34
C ASP A 69 -10.09 17.05 6.31
N ALA A 70 -11.01 16.20 5.84
CA ALA A 70 -12.02 15.57 6.70
C ALA A 70 -11.37 14.71 7.79
N ALA A 71 -10.33 13.92 7.47
CA ALA A 71 -9.60 13.11 8.45
C ALA A 71 -8.90 13.96 9.52
N VAL A 72 -8.36 15.13 9.14
CA VAL A 72 -7.67 16.06 10.04
C VAL A 72 -8.62 16.65 11.10
N VAL A 73 -9.85 16.98 10.72
CA VAL A 73 -10.87 17.55 11.63
C VAL A 73 -11.77 16.50 12.27
N HIS A 74 -11.59 15.22 11.92
CA HIS A 74 -12.45 14.13 12.39
C HIS A 74 -12.42 14.01 13.92
N HIS A 75 -13.56 13.72 14.55
CA HIS A 75 -13.67 13.66 16.02
C HIS A 75 -12.89 12.46 16.61
N SER A 76 -12.81 11.33 15.89
CA SER A 76 -12.06 10.15 16.30
C SER A 76 -10.55 10.38 16.32
N ARG A 77 -9.94 10.16 17.49
CA ARG A 77 -8.48 10.22 17.70
C ARG A 77 -7.72 9.25 16.78
N ILE A 78 -8.30 8.08 16.48
CA ILE A 78 -7.67 7.06 15.63
C ILE A 78 -7.53 7.57 14.19
N VAL A 79 -8.59 8.20 13.66
CA VAL A 79 -8.58 8.77 12.31
C VAL A 79 -7.54 9.88 12.21
N ARG A 80 -7.51 10.81 13.18
CA ARG A 80 -6.51 11.89 13.24
C ARG A 80 -5.08 11.37 13.35
N GLY A 81 -4.84 10.36 14.18
CA GLY A 81 -3.52 9.74 14.34
C GLY A 81 -3.04 9.09 13.04
N MET A 82 -3.93 8.38 12.35
CA MET A 82 -3.60 7.74 11.07
C MET A 82 -3.42 8.74 9.92
N ALA A 83 -4.16 9.85 9.93
CA ALA A 83 -3.93 10.94 9.00
C ALA A 83 -2.51 11.51 9.17
N ALA A 84 -2.06 11.72 10.42
CA ALA A 84 -0.69 12.13 10.73
C ALA A 84 0.36 11.09 10.29
N GLU A 85 0.14 9.81 10.64
CA GLU A 85 1.06 8.72 10.29
C GLU A 85 1.17 8.45 8.79
N SER A 86 0.16 8.85 7.99
CA SER A 86 0.21 8.72 6.53
C SER A 86 1.44 9.40 5.91
N GLY A 87 1.98 10.44 6.56
CA GLY A 87 3.08 11.25 6.03
C GLY A 87 2.70 12.07 4.78
N ARG A 88 1.40 12.19 4.50
CA ARG A 88 0.88 12.89 3.30
C ARG A 88 0.20 14.23 3.61
N LEU A 89 0.21 14.67 4.87
CA LEU A 89 -0.35 15.96 5.24
C LEU A 89 0.56 17.10 4.78
N SER A 90 -0.05 18.10 4.14
CA SER A 90 0.58 19.38 3.87
C SER A 90 0.87 20.16 5.17
N PRO A 91 1.77 21.16 5.16
CA PRO A 91 2.02 22.01 6.33
C PRO A 91 0.75 22.71 6.86
N GLU A 92 -0.19 23.07 6.00
CA GLU A 92 -1.47 23.66 6.41
C GLU A 92 -2.38 22.64 7.11
N GLN A 93 -2.44 21.41 6.60
CA GLN A 93 -3.18 20.32 7.23
C GLN A 93 -2.59 19.95 8.59
N TRP A 94 -1.26 19.93 8.74
CA TRP A 94 -0.60 19.75 10.04
C TRP A 94 -0.98 20.83 11.04
N ARG A 95 -0.95 22.11 10.64
CA ARG A 95 -1.38 23.23 11.48
C ARG A 95 -2.83 23.09 11.93
N ARG A 96 -3.75 22.75 11.01
CA ARG A 96 -5.16 22.49 11.34
C ARG A 96 -5.33 21.29 12.29
N LEU A 97 -4.59 20.20 12.08
CA LEU A 97 -4.63 19.00 12.92
C LEU A 97 -4.20 19.29 14.37
N LEU A 98 -3.11 20.03 14.53
CA LEU A 98 -2.60 20.41 15.85
C LEU A 98 -3.54 21.38 16.56
N ALA A 99 -4.13 22.34 15.83
CA ALA A 99 -5.10 23.29 16.37
C ALA A 99 -6.40 22.60 16.81
N ALA A 100 -6.92 21.66 16.02
CA ALA A 100 -8.15 20.91 16.32
C ALA A 100 -7.98 19.89 17.46
N THR A 101 -6.75 19.51 17.80
CA THR A 101 -6.49 18.50 18.84
C THR A 101 -6.44 19.14 20.21
N ALA A 102 -7.51 19.01 21.02
CA ALA A 102 -7.57 19.56 22.38
C ALA A 102 -6.72 18.80 23.42
N ASP A 103 -6.58 17.48 23.25
CA ASP A 103 -5.87 16.59 24.19
C ASP A 103 -4.35 16.82 24.20
N PRO A 104 -3.74 17.36 25.29
CA PRO A 104 -2.34 17.77 25.28
C PRO A 104 -1.33 16.63 25.03
N PRO A 105 -1.44 15.44 25.66
CA PRO A 105 -0.56 14.31 25.36
C PRO A 105 -0.64 13.86 23.89
N PHE A 106 -1.84 13.83 23.31
CA PHE A 106 -2.00 13.47 21.90
C PHE A 106 -1.46 14.55 20.97
N ARG A 107 -1.68 15.83 21.27
CA ARG A 107 -1.08 16.96 20.53
C ARG A 107 0.44 16.87 20.52
N LYS A 108 1.06 16.57 21.66
CA LYS A 108 2.52 16.38 21.75
C LYS A 108 3.01 15.24 20.85
N ALA A 109 2.32 14.09 20.87
CA ALA A 109 2.66 12.98 19.98
C ALA A 109 2.55 13.37 18.49
N LEU A 110 1.54 14.16 18.12
CA LEU A 110 1.39 14.67 16.75
C LEU A 110 2.52 15.63 16.36
N GLN A 111 3.01 16.48 17.27
CA GLN A 111 4.16 17.35 17.02
C GLN A 111 5.45 16.56 16.79
N GLU A 112 5.66 15.47 17.53
CA GLU A 112 6.80 14.57 17.33
C GLU A 112 6.75 13.92 15.93
N VAL A 113 5.57 13.45 15.50
CA VAL A 113 5.38 12.91 14.14
C VAL A 113 5.58 13.99 13.08
N GLU A 114 5.07 15.22 13.28
CA GLU A 114 5.28 16.32 12.34
C GLU A 114 6.78 16.62 12.16
N ALA A 115 7.53 16.70 13.27
CA ALA A 115 8.97 16.94 13.25
C ALA A 115 9.72 15.82 12.52
N GLU A 116 9.37 14.55 12.78
CA GLU A 116 9.95 13.40 12.06
C GLU A 116 9.67 13.48 10.55
N GLN A 117 8.43 13.81 10.16
CA GLN A 117 8.05 13.94 8.75
C GLN A 117 8.65 15.18 8.10
N ALA A 118 8.91 16.26 8.85
CA ALA A 118 9.65 17.44 8.37
C ALA A 118 11.12 17.09 8.09
N ALA A 119 11.80 16.45 9.06
CA ALA A 119 13.17 15.99 8.88
C ALA A 119 13.33 15.08 7.66
N ARG A 120 12.39 14.13 7.47
CA ARG A 120 12.38 13.25 6.28
C ARG A 120 12.21 13.99 4.95
N ARG A 121 11.48 15.12 4.94
CA ARG A 121 11.33 15.96 3.75
C ARG A 121 12.60 16.75 3.47
N ASP A 122 13.26 17.26 4.50
CA ASP A 122 14.49 18.05 4.39
C ASP A 122 15.71 17.19 4.01
N GLU A 123 15.81 15.97 4.55
CA GLU A 123 16.89 15.02 4.24
C GLU A 123 16.88 14.58 2.77
N ARG A 124 15.74 14.65 2.10
CA ARG A 124 15.62 14.25 0.70
C ARG A 124 14.78 15.22 -0.11
N PRO A 125 15.32 16.40 -0.46
CA PRO A 125 14.70 17.33 -1.39
C PRO A 125 14.52 16.61 -2.74
N GLY A 126 13.33 16.07 -3.01
CA GLY A 126 13.01 15.31 -4.23
C GLY A 126 12.84 13.79 -4.09
N ALA A 127 12.95 13.21 -2.89
CA ALA A 127 12.62 11.80 -2.63
C ALA A 127 11.31 11.64 -1.84
N GLY A 128 10.26 12.35 -2.24
CA GLY A 128 8.91 11.98 -1.85
C GLY A 128 8.72 10.49 -2.11
N VAL A 129 8.28 9.74 -1.10
CA VAL A 129 8.03 8.28 -1.06
C VAL A 129 7.76 7.72 -2.46
N ARG A 130 8.81 7.26 -3.16
CA ARG A 130 8.74 6.89 -4.57
C ARG A 130 8.17 5.50 -4.75
N ARG A 131 6.96 5.18 -4.29
CA ARG A 131 6.34 3.91 -4.71
C ARG A 131 6.18 3.93 -6.24
N GLY A 132 7.00 3.16 -6.93
CA GLY A 132 6.99 3.09 -8.38
C GLY A 132 8.37 2.91 -8.99
N VAL A 133 8.46 3.33 -10.24
CA VAL A 133 9.67 3.41 -11.04
C VAL A 133 10.43 4.68 -10.64
N ASP A 134 11.73 4.56 -10.39
CA ASP A 134 12.59 5.69 -10.13
C ASP A 134 12.54 6.68 -11.31
N ARG A 135 12.83 7.97 -11.09
CA ARG A 135 12.86 8.92 -12.21
C ARG A 135 14.19 8.76 -12.94
N ALA A 136 14.18 8.91 -14.26
CA ALA A 136 15.40 9.10 -15.01
C ALA A 136 16.18 10.32 -14.45
N PRO A 137 17.52 10.25 -14.34
CA PRO A 137 18.34 11.34 -13.78
C PRO A 137 18.06 12.69 -14.43
N ASP A 138 17.84 12.69 -15.74
CA ASP A 138 17.47 13.86 -16.55
C ASP A 138 16.57 13.44 -17.72
N SER A 139 16.13 14.42 -18.53
CA SER A 139 15.28 14.18 -19.69
C SER A 139 16.00 13.49 -20.86
N GLU A 140 17.33 13.58 -20.92
CA GLU A 140 18.15 13.03 -22.00
C GLU A 140 18.63 11.62 -21.71
N SER A 141 18.45 11.15 -20.48
CA SER A 141 18.79 9.82 -20.02
C SER A 141 18.07 8.77 -20.86
N ARG A 142 18.86 7.98 -21.59
CA ARG A 142 18.37 6.87 -22.41
C ARG A 142 18.57 5.55 -21.69
N PRO A 143 17.60 4.63 -21.75
CA PRO A 143 17.79 3.31 -21.18
C PRO A 143 18.95 2.61 -21.90
N PRO A 144 19.69 1.74 -21.20
CA PRO A 144 20.80 1.04 -21.79
C PRO A 144 20.27 0.13 -22.89
N SER A 145 20.85 0.24 -24.08
CA SER A 145 20.32 -0.39 -25.30
C SER A 145 21.07 -1.68 -25.65
N GLY A 146 22.30 -1.84 -25.13
CA GLY A 146 23.16 -2.98 -25.40
C GLY A 146 23.36 -3.89 -24.19
N PRO A 147 23.72 -5.15 -24.42
CA PRO A 147 23.93 -6.11 -23.33
C PRO A 147 25.10 -5.76 -22.40
N VAL A 148 26.17 -5.18 -22.94
CA VAL A 148 27.33 -4.71 -22.17
C VAL A 148 26.94 -3.52 -21.29
N GLU A 149 26.13 -2.61 -21.84
CA GLU A 149 25.64 -1.43 -21.14
C GLU A 149 24.67 -1.81 -20.00
N ILE A 150 23.75 -2.74 -20.27
CA ILE A 150 22.84 -3.31 -19.25
C ILE A 150 23.64 -3.95 -18.12
N ALA A 151 24.66 -4.76 -18.44
CA ALA A 151 25.52 -5.39 -17.43
C ALA A 151 26.31 -4.36 -16.60
N SER A 152 26.82 -3.31 -17.26
CA SER A 152 27.52 -2.21 -16.59
C SER A 152 26.61 -1.46 -15.63
N MET A 153 25.40 -1.09 -16.08
CA MET A 153 24.43 -0.41 -15.21
C MET A 153 23.98 -1.31 -14.05
N ALA A 154 23.73 -2.59 -14.32
CA ALA A 154 23.39 -3.58 -13.31
C ALA A 154 24.47 -3.70 -12.22
N ALA A 155 25.75 -3.62 -12.58
CA ALA A 155 26.88 -3.69 -11.65
C ALA A 155 26.99 -2.44 -10.74
N THR A 156 26.43 -1.30 -11.16
CA THR A 156 26.40 -0.07 -10.34
C THR A 156 25.24 -0.03 -9.34
N VAL A 157 24.27 -0.95 -9.46
CA VAL A 157 23.14 -1.02 -8.54
C VAL A 157 23.66 -1.55 -7.20
N PRO A 158 23.50 -0.80 -6.09
CA PRO A 158 23.96 -1.29 -4.80
C PRO A 158 23.19 -2.54 -4.38
N ASP A 159 23.85 -3.41 -3.63
CA ASP A 159 23.18 -4.56 -3.05
C ASP A 159 22.20 -4.11 -1.97
N ILE A 160 21.07 -4.79 -1.92
CA ILE A 160 20.02 -4.56 -0.94
C ILE A 160 19.80 -5.83 -0.12
N THR A 161 19.32 -5.64 1.10
CA THR A 161 18.85 -6.72 1.95
C THR A 161 17.40 -7.06 1.64
N THR A 162 16.92 -8.19 2.15
CA THR A 162 15.52 -8.61 1.96
C THR A 162 14.51 -7.63 2.56
N ASP A 163 14.91 -6.86 3.58
CA ASP A 163 14.07 -5.93 4.33
C ASP A 163 13.94 -4.56 3.66
N ASP A 164 14.78 -4.28 2.66
CA ASP A 164 14.73 -3.01 1.94
C ASP A 164 13.51 -2.93 1.02
N ARG A 165 12.72 -1.86 1.21
CA ARG A 165 11.64 -1.52 0.29
C ARG A 165 12.27 -1.07 -1.02
N THR A 166 11.98 -1.80 -2.09
CA THR A 166 12.55 -1.57 -3.40
C THR A 166 11.60 -0.80 -4.30
N TYR A 167 12.20 0.06 -5.12
CA TYR A 167 11.55 0.76 -6.22
C TYR A 167 12.12 0.21 -7.52
N ALA A 168 11.35 0.18 -8.60
CA ALA A 168 11.91 -0.24 -9.88
C ALA A 168 12.92 0.80 -10.35
N LEU A 169 14.10 0.40 -10.83
CA LEU A 169 15.01 1.36 -11.46
C LEU A 169 14.39 1.86 -12.76
N TRP A 170 14.49 3.17 -13.03
CA TRP A 170 13.89 3.82 -14.20
C TRP A 170 14.23 3.14 -15.53
N TRP A 171 15.46 2.66 -15.67
CA TRP A 171 15.96 2.03 -16.87
C TRP A 171 15.50 0.56 -16.99
N ILE A 172 15.34 -0.16 -15.87
CA ILE A 172 14.69 -1.48 -15.86
C ILE A 172 13.25 -1.31 -16.35
N ALA A 173 12.61 -0.22 -15.96
CA ALA A 173 11.27 0.08 -16.39
C ALA A 173 11.13 0.37 -17.88
N ALA A 174 12.06 1.12 -18.44
CA ALA A 174 12.11 1.36 -19.86
C ALA A 174 12.43 0.11 -20.70
N LEU A 175 13.05 -0.92 -20.10
CA LEU A 175 13.38 -2.20 -20.73
C LEU A 175 12.29 -3.27 -20.61
N HIS A 176 11.16 -2.96 -19.96
CA HIS A 176 10.14 -3.96 -19.64
C HIS A 176 9.61 -4.70 -20.88
N ASP A 177 9.50 -4.02 -22.02
CA ASP A 177 8.97 -4.59 -23.27
C ASP A 177 10.05 -5.32 -24.11
N ASP A 178 11.33 -5.26 -23.70
CA ASP A 178 12.42 -6.03 -24.29
C ASP A 178 12.61 -7.35 -23.54
N ALA A 179 12.05 -8.43 -24.11
CA ALA A 179 12.11 -9.75 -23.52
C ALA A 179 13.54 -10.28 -23.34
N ASP A 180 14.48 -9.92 -24.23
CA ASP A 180 15.88 -10.35 -24.12
C ASP A 180 16.62 -9.58 -23.03
N ALA A 181 16.38 -8.28 -22.91
CA ALA A 181 16.89 -7.49 -21.79
C ALA A 181 16.36 -8.03 -20.44
N MET A 182 15.06 -8.30 -20.34
CA MET A 182 14.46 -8.86 -19.12
C MET A 182 14.99 -10.26 -18.78
N ARG A 183 15.24 -11.11 -19.79
CA ARG A 183 15.90 -12.42 -19.59
C ARG A 183 17.30 -12.26 -19.00
N ARG A 184 18.09 -11.30 -19.49
CA ARG A 184 19.45 -11.03 -18.97
C ARG A 184 19.39 -10.51 -17.53
N LEU A 185 18.48 -9.58 -17.24
CA LEU A 185 18.30 -9.04 -15.89
C LEU A 185 17.87 -10.11 -14.88
N ALA A 186 17.06 -11.09 -15.29
CA ALA A 186 16.65 -12.20 -14.42
C ALA A 186 17.83 -13.07 -13.95
N VAL A 187 18.94 -13.12 -14.71
CA VAL A 187 20.14 -13.88 -14.33
C VAL A 187 21.04 -13.09 -13.38
N SER A 188 20.93 -11.76 -13.32
CA SER A 188 21.79 -10.89 -12.47
C SER A 188 21.79 -11.34 -11.01
N PRO A 189 22.94 -11.47 -10.32
CA PRO A 189 22.98 -11.88 -8.92
C PRO A 189 22.34 -10.87 -7.95
N ASN A 190 22.16 -9.61 -8.38
CA ASN A 190 21.60 -8.56 -7.54
C ASN A 190 20.07 -8.75 -7.37
N LEU A 191 19.63 -8.89 -6.11
CA LEU A 191 18.23 -9.10 -5.74
C LEU A 191 17.32 -7.93 -6.14
N TRP A 192 17.82 -6.70 -6.18
CA TRP A 192 17.07 -5.54 -6.62
C TRP A 192 16.66 -5.66 -8.08
N ILE A 193 17.55 -6.18 -8.92
CA ILE A 193 17.31 -6.36 -10.35
C ILE A 193 16.33 -7.51 -10.62
N ARG A 194 16.39 -8.58 -9.82
CA ARG A 194 15.50 -9.74 -9.96
C ARG A 194 14.09 -9.52 -9.42
N ARG A 195 13.92 -8.66 -8.42
CA ARG A 195 12.58 -8.35 -7.88
C ARG A 195 11.79 -7.63 -8.95
N ARG A 196 10.92 -8.37 -9.65
CA ARG A 196 9.92 -7.78 -10.53
C ARG A 196 9.12 -6.77 -9.70
N PRO A 197 9.11 -5.48 -10.08
CA PRO A 197 8.17 -4.57 -9.46
C PRO A 197 6.75 -5.12 -9.62
N THR A 198 5.99 -5.03 -8.55
CA THR A 198 4.58 -5.44 -8.53
C THR A 198 3.83 -4.79 -9.69
N PRO A 199 2.89 -5.48 -10.35
CA PRO A 199 2.13 -4.96 -11.49
C PRO A 199 1.61 -3.52 -11.28
N ASP A 200 1.20 -3.21 -10.05
CA ASP A 200 0.67 -1.89 -9.66
C ASP A 200 1.67 -0.73 -9.76
N ALA A 201 2.98 -1.02 -9.73
CA ALA A 201 4.04 -0.01 -9.87
C ALA A 201 4.14 0.54 -11.31
N TRP A 202 3.60 -0.17 -12.29
CA TRP A 202 3.68 0.19 -13.71
C TRP A 202 2.51 1.04 -14.21
N ALA A 203 1.36 0.97 -13.52
CA ALA A 203 0.13 1.63 -13.94
C ALA A 203 0.20 3.17 -13.94
N GLY A 204 1.26 3.77 -13.39
CA GLY A 204 1.49 5.21 -13.35
C GLY A 204 2.51 5.75 -14.37
N SER A 205 3.08 4.92 -15.25
CA SER A 205 4.10 5.37 -16.20
C SER A 205 3.46 6.06 -17.43
N PRO A 206 3.89 7.29 -17.79
CA PRO A 206 3.28 8.07 -18.87
C PRO A 206 3.48 7.49 -20.29
N ARG A 207 4.29 6.42 -20.45
CA ARG A 207 4.47 5.74 -21.75
C ARG A 207 3.50 4.58 -22.01
N SER A 208 2.66 4.21 -21.04
CA SER A 208 1.71 3.10 -21.21
C SER A 208 0.40 3.48 -21.92
N GLN A 209 0.29 4.68 -22.52
CA GLN A 209 -0.83 4.99 -23.41
C GLN A 209 -0.63 4.26 -24.75
N PRO A 210 -1.57 3.39 -25.18
CA PRO A 210 -1.48 2.78 -26.50
C PRO A 210 -1.56 3.88 -27.56
N CYS A 211 -0.65 3.83 -28.54
CA CYS A 211 -0.71 4.64 -29.75
C CYS A 211 -2.01 4.32 -30.52
N ALA A 212 -3.10 5.00 -30.17
CA ALA A 212 -4.36 4.96 -30.89
C ALA A 212 -4.46 6.21 -31.76
N HIS A 213 -3.78 6.20 -32.90
CA HIS A 213 -4.13 7.00 -34.08
C HIS A 213 -3.50 6.37 -35.32
N SER A 214 -4.21 5.40 -35.91
CA SER A 214 -4.13 5.10 -37.33
C SER A 214 -5.56 5.02 -37.87
N ALA A 215 -5.79 5.82 -38.90
CA ALA A 215 -7.08 6.23 -39.40
C ALA A 215 -7.89 5.10 -40.06
N TRP A 216 -9.20 5.33 -40.02
CA TRP A 216 -10.25 4.67 -40.77
C TRP A 216 -9.99 4.57 -42.29
N HIS A 217 -10.38 3.44 -42.87
CA HIS A 217 -11.12 3.42 -44.14
C HIS A 217 -12.13 2.25 -44.12
N PRO A 218 -13.43 2.48 -44.36
CA PRO A 218 -14.39 1.42 -44.58
C PRO A 218 -14.44 1.07 -46.06
N ARG A 219 -14.37 -0.22 -46.41
CA ARG A 219 -14.75 -0.71 -47.74
C ARG A 219 -15.77 -1.82 -47.61
N SER A 220 -16.95 -1.53 -48.14
CA SER A 220 -18.12 -2.37 -48.22
C SER A 220 -17.95 -3.49 -49.26
N SER A 221 -18.52 -4.65 -48.90
CA SER A 221 -19.19 -5.64 -49.75
C SER A 221 -18.47 -6.31 -50.94
N ARG A 222 -18.26 -7.63 -50.83
CA ARG A 222 -18.89 -8.60 -51.75
C ARG A 222 -18.90 -10.02 -51.18
N SER A 223 -20.09 -10.61 -51.21
CA SER A 223 -20.40 -12.02 -51.06
C SER A 223 -19.64 -12.88 -52.06
N SER A 224 -19.21 -14.07 -51.65
CA SER A 224 -19.25 -15.30 -52.45
C SER A 224 -19.09 -16.53 -51.56
N ALA A 225 -20.06 -17.42 -51.68
CA ALA A 225 -20.12 -18.74 -51.08
C ALA A 225 -19.10 -19.69 -51.72
N SER A 226 -18.52 -20.60 -50.94
CA SER A 226 -17.95 -21.90 -51.33
C SER A 226 -17.63 -22.67 -50.04
N ARG A 227 -18.46 -23.61 -49.59
CA ARG A 227 -18.46 -25.04 -49.95
C ARG A 227 -17.13 -25.72 -49.59
N TRP A 228 -17.08 -26.29 -48.38
CA TRP A 228 -16.02 -27.19 -47.92
C TRP A 228 -16.37 -28.64 -48.32
N PRO A 229 -15.47 -29.42 -48.94
CA PRO A 229 -15.59 -30.86 -49.00
C PRO A 229 -14.78 -31.54 -47.88
N CYS A 230 -15.43 -32.48 -47.21
CA CYS A 230 -14.79 -33.52 -46.42
C CYS A 230 -14.00 -34.45 -47.35
N GLY A 231 -12.70 -34.66 -47.07
CA GLY A 231 -11.93 -35.84 -47.52
C GLY A 231 -11.57 -36.64 -46.28
N GLU A 232 -12.15 -37.81 -46.05
CA GLU A 232 -11.78 -39.12 -46.59
C GLU A 232 -10.58 -39.77 -45.90
N ARG A 233 -10.89 -40.97 -45.38
CA ARG A 233 -10.05 -41.87 -44.60
C ARG A 233 -9.17 -42.70 -45.53
N THR A 234 -7.98 -43.05 -45.07
CA THR A 234 -7.40 -44.37 -45.36
C THR A 234 -6.85 -45.00 -44.10
N CYS A 235 -7.38 -46.17 -43.79
CA CYS A 235 -6.95 -47.08 -42.75
C CYS A 235 -5.62 -47.74 -43.11
N SER A 236 -4.77 -47.99 -42.12
CA SER A 236 -3.90 -49.17 -42.07
C SER A 236 -3.60 -49.50 -40.61
N SER A 237 -4.22 -50.60 -40.16
CA SER A 237 -3.90 -51.39 -38.96
C SER A 237 -2.83 -52.45 -39.35
N PRO A 238 -2.23 -53.28 -38.46
CA PRO A 238 -2.88 -53.87 -37.27
C PRO A 238 -2.03 -54.15 -36.00
N ASP A 239 -2.78 -54.53 -34.95
CA ASP A 239 -2.48 -55.38 -33.76
C ASP A 239 -1.48 -54.84 -32.70
N VAL A 240 -1.81 -54.78 -31.40
CA VAL A 240 -2.10 -55.92 -30.50
C VAL A 240 -2.92 -55.49 -29.24
N ALA A 241 -3.90 -56.34 -28.88
CA ALA A 241 -4.56 -56.64 -27.57
C ALA A 241 -5.09 -55.49 -26.66
N ARG A 242 -6.42 -55.28 -26.53
CA ARG A 242 -7.45 -56.00 -25.72
C ARG A 242 -7.25 -55.99 -24.19
N SER A 243 -8.04 -55.16 -23.50
CA SER A 243 -8.93 -55.49 -22.36
C SER A 243 -9.42 -54.18 -21.73
N ALA A 244 -10.61 -54.00 -21.18
CA ALA A 244 -11.93 -54.64 -21.21
C ALA A 244 -12.83 -53.63 -20.46
N CYS A 245 -14.07 -53.48 -20.91
CA CYS A 245 -15.07 -52.59 -20.31
C CYS A 245 -15.47 -53.01 -18.89
N SER A 246 -15.78 -52.02 -18.02
CA SER A 246 -17.07 -51.97 -17.30
C SER A 246 -17.27 -50.62 -16.59
N PRO A 247 -18.48 -50.02 -16.68
CA PRO A 247 -18.89 -48.87 -15.88
C PRO A 247 -19.77 -49.33 -14.71
N GLN A 248 -19.48 -48.86 -13.49
CA GLN A 248 -20.43 -48.97 -12.37
C GLN A 248 -20.85 -47.59 -11.88
N ARG A 249 -22.13 -47.31 -12.14
CA ARG A 249 -22.97 -46.34 -11.42
C ARG A 249 -23.30 -46.90 -10.04
N SER A 250 -23.10 -46.11 -8.99
CA SER A 250 -23.73 -46.26 -7.67
C SER A 250 -23.74 -44.87 -7.02
N ALA A 251 -24.83 -44.10 -7.11
CA ALA A 251 -25.91 -44.05 -6.12
C ALA A 251 -25.43 -43.56 -4.74
N CYS A 252 -25.72 -42.29 -4.44
CA CYS A 252 -25.85 -41.78 -3.07
C CYS A 252 -26.94 -42.57 -2.33
N PRO A 253 -26.88 -42.60 -0.99
CA PRO A 253 -27.84 -41.76 -0.28
C PRO A 253 -27.27 -41.08 0.98
N SER A 254 -27.67 -39.83 1.16
CA SER A 254 -27.76 -39.20 2.48
C SER A 254 -28.78 -39.93 3.36
N PRO A 255 -28.61 -39.86 4.69
CA PRO A 255 -29.73 -39.53 5.57
C PRO A 255 -29.32 -38.39 6.53
N CYS A 256 -30.11 -37.31 6.57
CA CYS A 256 -31.20 -37.07 7.53
C CYS A 256 -30.73 -36.45 8.86
N CYS A 257 -31.29 -35.27 9.08
CA CYS A 257 -31.34 -34.51 10.32
C CYS A 257 -31.93 -35.34 11.47
N ASP A 258 -31.45 -35.07 12.69
CA ASP A 258 -32.24 -34.77 13.90
C ASP A 258 -31.49 -35.18 15.17
N ALA A 259 -31.14 -34.21 16.02
CA ALA A 259 -31.18 -34.32 17.48
C ALA A 259 -30.72 -33.01 18.17
N PRO A 260 -31.19 -32.73 19.40
CA PRO A 260 -31.45 -31.38 19.87
C PRO A 260 -30.43 -30.82 20.87
N ASN A 261 -30.44 -29.49 20.90
CA ASN A 261 -30.20 -28.57 22.00
C ASN A 261 -29.96 -29.20 23.39
N SER A 262 -28.71 -29.16 23.86
CA SER A 262 -28.37 -29.30 25.28
C SER A 262 -27.62 -28.05 25.73
N GLY A 263 -28.24 -27.37 26.69
CA GLY A 263 -27.84 -26.06 27.18
C GLY A 263 -26.41 -26.03 27.71
N ARG A 264 -25.67 -25.01 27.28
CA ARG A 264 -24.45 -24.58 27.95
C ARG A 264 -24.79 -23.44 28.94
N PRO A 265 -24.36 -23.55 30.21
CA PRO A 265 -24.48 -22.44 31.15
C PRO A 265 -23.54 -21.30 30.72
N GLY A 266 -24.08 -20.09 30.67
CA GLY A 266 -23.31 -18.88 30.36
C GLY A 266 -22.30 -18.57 31.47
N PRO A 267 -21.14 -17.99 31.12
CA PRO A 267 -20.14 -17.62 32.11
C PRO A 267 -20.61 -16.41 32.95
N PRO A 268 -20.15 -16.28 34.20
CA PRO A 268 -20.55 -15.19 35.08
C PRO A 268 -20.04 -13.84 34.54
N ARG A 269 -20.94 -12.84 34.57
CA ARG A 269 -20.60 -11.43 34.34
C ARG A 269 -19.69 -10.95 35.47
N GLY A 270 -18.41 -10.78 35.17
CA GLY A 270 -17.47 -10.02 36.00
C GLY A 270 -17.63 -8.50 35.76
N PRO A 271 -17.27 -7.66 36.75
CA PRO A 271 -17.49 -6.22 36.69
C PRO A 271 -16.65 -5.55 35.59
N GLU A 272 -17.25 -4.57 34.93
CA GLU A 272 -16.63 -3.67 33.95
C GLU A 272 -15.40 -2.98 34.54
N GLY A 273 -14.23 -3.57 34.27
CA GLY A 273 -12.94 -2.94 34.45
C GLY A 273 -12.64 -2.08 33.23
N ASP A 274 -12.54 -0.78 33.48
CA ASP A 274 -12.11 0.28 32.57
C ASP A 274 -10.79 -0.11 31.87
N ARG A 275 -10.88 -0.61 30.63
CA ARG A 275 -9.72 -1.01 29.82
C ARG A 275 -9.21 0.20 29.06
N THR A 276 -8.41 1.01 29.73
CA THR A 276 -7.50 1.96 29.10
C THR A 276 -6.51 1.17 28.24
N ALA A 277 -6.76 1.11 26.93
CA ALA A 277 -5.81 0.57 25.97
C ALA A 277 -4.59 1.51 25.88
N ALA A 278 -3.53 1.15 26.59
CA ALA A 278 -2.23 1.80 26.47
C ALA A 278 -1.70 1.61 25.03
N LEU A 279 -1.72 2.68 24.23
CA LEU A 279 -0.86 2.80 23.06
C LEU A 279 0.59 2.74 23.57
N ARG A 280 1.24 1.58 23.45
CA ARG A 280 2.68 1.46 23.60
C ARG A 280 3.34 2.20 22.43
N VAL A 281 3.77 3.42 22.69
CA VAL A 281 4.80 4.09 21.89
C VAL A 281 6.03 3.19 21.90
N ARG A 282 6.38 2.60 20.75
CA ARG A 282 7.66 1.92 20.56
C ARG A 282 8.75 2.99 20.64
N ALA A 283 9.41 3.09 21.78
CA ALA A 283 10.65 3.85 21.90
C ALA A 283 11.72 3.23 20.97
N PRO A 284 12.50 4.03 20.23
CA PRO A 284 13.59 3.50 19.43
C PRO A 284 14.64 2.86 20.34
N HIS A 285 15.06 1.63 20.00
CA HIS A 285 16.18 0.94 20.63
C HIS A 285 17.44 1.79 20.50
N ARG A 286 17.75 2.57 21.54
CA ARG A 286 19.05 3.23 21.70
C ARG A 286 20.07 2.15 22.01
N ARG A 287 20.85 1.77 21.00
CA ARG A 287 22.00 0.86 21.12
C ARG A 287 22.97 1.51 22.13
N GLN A 288 23.05 0.95 23.34
CA GLN A 288 24.10 1.30 24.30
C GLN A 288 25.41 0.74 23.76
N GLU A 289 26.23 1.60 23.14
CA GLU A 289 27.63 1.30 22.93
C GLU A 289 28.34 1.41 24.29
N ARG A 290 28.88 0.27 24.74
CA ARG A 290 29.80 0.21 25.88
C ARG A 290 31.11 0.90 25.47
N PRO A 291 31.59 1.93 26.18
CA PRO A 291 32.95 2.42 26.00
C PRO A 291 33.91 1.44 26.70
N THR A 292 34.80 0.83 25.91
CA THR A 292 35.92 0.03 26.42
C THR A 292 37.20 0.76 26.04
N GLY A 293 38.08 0.99 27.01
CA GLY A 293 39.45 1.52 26.80
C GLY A 293 39.63 2.90 27.41
N ALA A 294 40.13 3.00 28.64
CA ALA A 294 41.56 3.04 28.99
C ALA A 294 42.10 4.48 29.00
N SER A 295 42.09 5.08 30.19
CA SER A 295 42.82 6.30 30.51
C SER A 295 44.32 6.01 30.66
N PRO A 296 45.21 6.84 30.10
CA PRO A 296 46.55 7.04 30.63
C PRO A 296 46.57 8.14 31.72
N PRO A 297 47.56 8.14 32.62
CA PRO A 297 47.67 9.10 33.72
C PRO A 297 48.58 10.30 33.39
N GLY A 298 48.36 11.40 34.12
CA GLY A 298 49.23 12.60 34.14
C GLY A 298 48.88 13.60 33.02
N GLU A 299 48.80 14.90 33.21
CA GLU A 299 49.50 15.79 34.14
C GLU A 299 48.69 17.08 34.34
N ALA A 300 49.13 17.83 35.34
CA ALA A 300 48.46 18.95 35.96
C ALA A 300 48.40 20.26 35.15
N THR A 301 47.58 21.17 35.68
CA THR A 301 47.75 22.64 35.77
C THR A 301 46.77 23.46 34.93
N GLY A 302 45.94 24.26 35.60
CA GLY A 302 45.18 25.32 34.94
C GLY A 302 43.93 25.77 35.69
N SER A 303 44.09 26.43 36.83
CA SER A 303 43.06 27.29 37.41
C SER A 303 42.59 28.33 36.39
N PHE A 304 41.29 28.38 36.10
CA PHE A 304 40.66 29.61 35.63
C PHE A 304 39.24 29.73 36.19
N ARG A 305 39.10 30.56 37.23
CA ARG A 305 37.82 31.10 37.68
C ARG A 305 37.40 32.18 36.69
N LEU A 306 36.21 32.07 36.10
CA LEU A 306 35.44 33.23 35.69
C LEU A 306 34.00 33.09 36.17
N ARG A 307 33.67 34.03 37.07
CA ARG A 307 32.41 34.25 37.73
C ARG A 307 31.86 35.55 37.15
N THR A 308 30.89 35.47 36.25
CA THR A 308 29.96 36.55 35.85
C THR A 308 28.76 35.83 35.24
N GLY A 309 27.50 36.03 35.63
CA GLY A 309 26.87 37.19 36.25
C GLY A 309 25.93 37.84 35.24
N LEU A 310 24.80 37.20 34.90
CA LEU A 310 23.71 37.84 34.18
C LEU A 310 22.36 37.42 34.79
N ARG A 311 21.87 38.26 35.71
CA ARG A 311 20.47 38.37 36.10
C ARG A 311 19.71 39.02 34.96
N GLY A 312 18.66 38.35 34.45
CA GLY A 312 17.64 38.98 33.62
C GLY A 312 16.58 39.69 34.49
N PRO A 313 15.94 40.76 33.97
CA PRO A 313 15.13 41.69 34.76
C PRO A 313 13.71 41.18 35.10
N SER A 314 13.25 41.57 36.29
CA SER A 314 11.87 41.42 36.79
C SER A 314 10.85 42.20 35.96
N PRO A 315 9.60 41.71 35.86
CA PRO A 315 8.48 42.48 35.33
C PRO A 315 8.04 43.58 36.32
N GLY A 316 7.86 44.80 35.82
CA GLY A 316 7.35 45.94 36.57
C GLY A 316 5.83 45.84 36.84
N PRO A 317 5.33 46.52 37.88
CA PRO A 317 3.92 46.50 38.26
C PRO A 317 3.04 47.38 37.36
N PRO A 318 1.73 47.12 37.32
CA PRO A 318 0.77 47.95 36.60
C PRO A 318 0.54 49.29 37.32
N MET A 319 0.49 50.36 36.54
CA MET A 319 0.13 51.71 36.99
C MET A 319 -1.39 51.95 36.83
N PRO A 320 -1.96 52.83 37.67
CA PRO A 320 -3.39 52.97 37.96
C PRO A 320 -4.24 53.63 36.86
#